data_AF-A0A9D6XDF3-F1
#
_entry.id   AF-A0A9D6XDF3-F1
#
_cell.length_a   1.000
_cell.length_b   1.000
_cell.length_c   1.000
_cell.angle_alpha   90.00
_cell.angle_beta   90.00
_cell.angle_gamma   90.00
#
_symmetry.space_group_name_H-M   'P 1'
#
loop_
_entity.id
_entity.type
_entity.pdbx_description
1 polymer ?
#
loop_
_entity_poly.entity_id
_entity_poly.type
_entity_poly.pdbx_seq_one_letter_code
_entity_poly.pdbx_strand_id
1 'polypeptide(L)'
;MSYVLAAIAGIWMADGVALLVAPRHVMAHVRAALTLAPSLLRWQGAAACLGVVLLLGTEGIHYQPLWMVTGSAMVLKGLFLAMGPEPWRHWLVDWCLQREDVDYRFWGLGLCTLAALLLHALGWIGNR
;
A
#
# COMPACT_ATOMS: atom_id res chain seq x y z
N MET A 1 4.34 19.05 -2.58
CA MET A 1 4.60 17.59 -2.52
C MET A 1 4.73 17.05 -1.10
N SER A 2 5.52 17.66 -0.20
CA SER A 2 5.76 17.12 1.16
C SER A 2 4.49 16.72 1.93
N TYR A 3 3.45 17.57 1.97
CA TYR A 3 2.17 17.23 2.62
C TYR A 3 1.44 16.02 2.00
N VAL A 4 1.52 15.85 0.68
CA VAL A 4 0.89 14.71 -0.01
C VAL A 4 1.65 13.42 0.31
N LEU A 5 2.97 13.47 0.37
CA LEU A 5 3.82 12.34 0.78
C LEU A 5 3.60 11.98 2.26
N ALA A 6 3.43 12.99 3.13
CA ALA A 6 3.08 12.79 4.52
C ALA A 6 1.67 12.15 4.66
N ALA A 7 0.71 12.55 3.82
CA ALA A 7 -0.60 11.90 3.77
C ALA A 7 -0.49 10.43 3.33
N ILE A 8 0.33 10.12 2.31
CA ILE A 8 0.62 8.74 1.88
C ILE A 8 1.23 7.94 3.04
N ALA A 9 2.20 8.51 3.75
CA ALA A 9 2.78 7.88 4.94
C ALA A 9 1.72 7.63 6.03
N GLY A 10 0.82 8.57 6.26
CA GLY A 10 -0.29 8.42 7.20
C GLY A 10 -1.23 7.27 6.83
N ILE A 11 -1.57 7.13 5.55
CA ILE A 11 -2.38 6.01 5.04
C ILE A 11 -1.65 4.68 5.29
N TRP A 12 -0.38 4.58 4.91
CA TRP A 12 0.41 3.36 5.17
C TRP A 12 0.53 3.04 6.65
N MET A 13 0.65 4.05 7.52
CA MET A 13 0.69 3.85 8.96
C MET A 13 -0.64 3.31 9.49
N ALA A 14 -1.77 3.89 9.06
CA ALA A 14 -3.09 3.43 9.45
C ALA A 14 -3.35 1.99 8.99
N ASP A 15 -3.05 1.68 7.72
CA ASP A 15 -3.18 0.33 7.16
C ASP A 15 -2.26 -0.66 7.89
N GLY A 16 -1.01 -0.27 8.16
CA GLY A 16 -0.04 -1.09 8.86
C GLY A 16 -0.46 -1.42 10.28
N VAL A 17 -0.93 -0.42 11.03
CA VAL A 17 -1.46 -0.61 12.39
C VAL A 17 -2.72 -1.48 12.39
N ALA A 18 -3.62 -1.29 11.43
CA ALA A 18 -4.82 -2.11 11.30
C ALA A 18 -4.48 -3.60 11.08
N LEU A 19 -3.50 -3.89 10.22
CA LEU A 19 -3.01 -5.25 9.96
C LEU A 19 -2.26 -5.86 11.16
N LEU A 20 -1.62 -5.04 11.99
CA LEU A 20 -0.96 -5.50 13.22
C LEU A 20 -1.97 -5.87 14.30
N VAL A 21 -2.95 -4.98 14.54
CA VAL A 21 -3.92 -5.09 15.64
C VAL A 21 -5.00 -6.13 15.32
N ALA A 22 -5.58 -6.07 14.13
CA ALA A 22 -6.77 -6.85 13.79
C ALA A 22 -6.73 -7.41 12.36
N PRO A 23 -5.69 -8.18 11.97
CA PRO A 23 -5.52 -8.68 10.60
C PRO A 23 -6.75 -9.44 10.10
N ARG A 24 -7.31 -10.33 10.92
CA ARG A 24 -8.53 -11.10 10.60
C ARG A 24 -9.73 -10.24 10.28
N HIS A 25 -9.97 -9.19 11.08
CA HIS A 25 -11.12 -8.32 10.89
C HIS A 25 -10.97 -7.50 9.61
N VAL A 26 -9.76 -6.97 9.36
CA VAL A 26 -9.46 -6.20 8.15
C VAL A 26 -9.65 -7.09 6.92
N MET A 27 -9.10 -8.30 6.90
CA MET A 27 -9.24 -9.21 5.76
C MET A 27 -10.67 -9.71 5.56
N ALA A 28 -11.43 -9.94 6.64
CA ALA A 28 -12.85 -10.26 6.54
C ALA A 28 -13.65 -9.12 5.89
N HIS A 29 -13.37 -7.86 6.27
CA HIS A 29 -14.01 -6.70 5.66
C HIS A 29 -13.62 -6.52 4.20
N VAL A 30 -12.34 -6.68 3.86
CA VAL A 30 -11.86 -6.62 2.47
C VAL A 30 -12.52 -7.71 1.64
N ARG A 31 -12.59 -8.94 2.15
CA ARG A 31 -13.27 -10.05 1.46
C ARG A 31 -14.76 -9.74 1.23
N ALA A 32 -15.46 -9.28 2.27
CA ALA A 32 -16.87 -8.92 2.16
C ALA A 32 -17.10 -7.79 1.13
N ALA A 33 -16.28 -6.73 1.18
CA ALA A 33 -16.36 -5.61 0.24
C ALA A 33 -16.13 -6.06 -1.21
N LEU A 34 -15.14 -6.93 -1.44
CA LEU A 34 -14.83 -7.45 -2.77
C LEU A 34 -15.91 -8.40 -3.29
N THR A 35 -16.55 -9.19 -2.43
CA THR A 35 -17.69 -10.03 -2.81
C THR A 35 -18.93 -9.21 -3.19
N LEU A 36 -19.15 -8.07 -2.53
CA LEU A 36 -20.30 -7.21 -2.79
C LEU A 36 -20.10 -6.30 -4.00
N ALA A 37 -18.88 -5.81 -4.21
CA ALA A 37 -18.55 -4.87 -5.27
C ALA A 37 -17.17 -5.19 -5.87
N PRO A 38 -17.07 -6.15 -6.82
CA PRO A 38 -15.81 -6.47 -7.49
C PRO A 38 -15.27 -5.28 -8.31
N SER A 39 -16.12 -4.30 -8.63
CA SER A 39 -15.72 -3.02 -9.23
C SER A 39 -14.80 -2.18 -8.33
N LEU A 40 -14.73 -2.45 -7.02
CA LEU A 40 -13.75 -1.83 -6.11
C LEU A 40 -12.30 -2.15 -6.51
N LEU A 41 -12.05 -3.24 -7.23
CA LEU A 41 -10.71 -3.52 -7.77
C LEU A 41 -10.26 -2.45 -8.76
N ARG A 42 -11.18 -1.80 -9.48
CA ARG A 42 -10.85 -0.70 -10.41
C ARG A 42 -10.38 0.56 -9.67
N TRP A 43 -10.78 0.74 -8.42
CA TRP A 43 -10.30 1.83 -7.56
C TRP A 43 -8.83 1.67 -7.17
N GLN A 44 -8.22 0.51 -7.40
CA GLN A 44 -6.76 0.35 -7.30
C GLN A 44 -6.01 1.19 -8.34
N GLY A 45 -6.69 1.71 -9.38
CA GLY A 45 -6.13 2.76 -10.23
C GLY A 45 -5.75 4.02 -9.44
N ALA A 46 -6.49 4.37 -8.38
CA ALA A 46 -6.11 5.47 -7.49
C ALA A 46 -4.81 5.16 -6.73
N ALA A 47 -4.58 3.90 -6.35
CA ALA A 47 -3.32 3.47 -5.75
C ALA A 47 -2.15 3.56 -6.75
N ALA A 48 -2.39 3.29 -8.05
CA ALA A 48 -1.39 3.54 -9.09
C ALA A 48 -1.04 5.04 -9.20
N CYS A 49 -2.04 5.92 -9.17
CA CYS A 49 -1.80 7.37 -9.15
C CYS A 49 -0.97 7.80 -7.94
N LEU A 50 -1.25 7.27 -6.74
CA LEU A 50 -0.44 7.52 -5.54
C LEU A 50 0.99 7.00 -5.70
N GLY A 51 1.19 5.87 -6.38
CA GLY A 51 2.51 5.34 -6.72
C GLY A 51 3.30 6.28 -7.65
N VAL A 52 2.64 6.86 -8.66
CA VAL A 52 3.28 7.88 -9.53
C VAL A 52 3.65 9.13 -8.72
N VAL A 53 2.75 9.60 -7.86
CA VAL A 53 3.03 10.74 -6.96
C VAL A 53 4.20 10.45 -6.03
N LEU A 54 4.32 9.21 -5.54
CA LEU A 54 5.47 8.79 -4.74
C LEU A 54 6.75 8.89 -5.59
N LEU A 55 6.80 8.25 -6.76
CA LEU A 55 7.99 8.25 -7.62
C LEU A 55 8.48 9.66 -7.97
N LEU A 56 7.56 10.56 -8.34
CA LEU A 56 7.89 11.94 -8.67
C LEU A 56 8.19 12.80 -7.43
N GLY A 57 7.52 12.52 -6.32
CA GLY A 57 7.63 13.30 -5.10
C GLY A 57 8.86 12.96 -4.25
N THR A 58 9.44 11.77 -4.44
CA THR A 58 10.62 11.29 -3.71
C THR A 58 11.94 11.49 -4.48
N GLU A 59 11.94 12.28 -5.54
CA GLU A 59 13.18 12.60 -6.25
C GLU A 59 14.08 13.49 -5.36
N GLY A 60 15.32 13.05 -5.12
CA GLY A 60 16.28 13.78 -4.29
C GLY A 60 16.14 13.62 -2.77
N ILE A 61 15.25 12.74 -2.28
CA ILE A 61 15.16 12.42 -0.84
C ILE A 61 15.94 11.15 -0.48
N HIS A 62 16.31 11.01 0.80
CA HIS A 62 17.06 9.85 1.30
C HIS A 62 16.30 8.53 1.05
N TYR A 63 17.03 7.43 0.82
CA TYR A 63 16.49 6.11 0.47
C TYR A 63 15.80 6.01 -0.92
N GLN A 64 16.21 6.82 -1.89
CA GLN A 64 15.67 6.81 -3.26
C GLN A 64 15.40 5.43 -3.90
N PRO A 65 16.31 4.41 -3.85
CA PRO A 65 16.01 3.10 -4.44
C PRO A 65 14.83 2.40 -3.77
N LEU A 66 14.62 2.60 -2.46
CA LEU A 66 13.46 2.07 -1.74
C LEU A 66 12.17 2.66 -2.32
N TRP A 67 12.11 3.98 -2.49
CA TRP A 67 10.94 4.68 -3.02
C TRP A 67 10.67 4.33 -4.48
N MET A 68 11.72 4.12 -5.28
CA MET A 68 11.59 3.65 -6.66
C MET A 68 10.96 2.26 -6.72
N VAL A 69 11.42 1.33 -5.88
CA VAL A 69 10.86 -0.02 -5.81
C VAL A 69 9.43 -0.01 -5.30
N THR A 70 9.16 0.70 -4.20
CA THR A 70 7.81 0.79 -3.61
C THR A 70 6.83 1.47 -4.57
N GLY A 71 7.20 2.60 -5.15
CA GLY A 71 6.36 3.33 -6.10
C GLY A 71 6.08 2.53 -7.36
N SER A 72 7.11 1.88 -7.92
CA SER A 72 6.94 1.00 -9.09
C SER A 72 6.03 -0.19 -8.78
N ALA A 73 6.17 -0.80 -7.60
CA ALA A 73 5.31 -1.89 -7.15
C ALA A 73 3.85 -1.43 -6.99
N MET A 74 3.60 -0.23 -6.44
CA MET A 74 2.26 0.35 -6.34
C MET A 74 1.63 0.61 -7.71
N VAL A 75 2.39 1.19 -8.65
CA VAL A 75 1.92 1.45 -10.02
C VAL A 75 1.61 0.14 -10.72
N LEU A 76 2.53 -0.83 -10.70
CA LEU A 76 2.36 -2.11 -11.37
C LEU A 76 1.16 -2.88 -10.80
N LYS A 77 1.05 -2.98 -9.47
CA LYS A 77 -0.08 -3.64 -8.79
C LYS A 77 -1.39 -2.92 -9.10
N GLY A 78 -1.41 -1.59 -9.02
CA GLY A 78 -2.62 -0.80 -9.26
C GLY A 78 -3.12 -0.93 -10.70
N LEU A 79 -2.21 -0.87 -11.68
CA LEU A 79 -2.53 -1.09 -13.10
C LEU A 79 -2.99 -2.52 -13.36
N PHE A 80 -2.30 -3.52 -12.78
CA PHE A 80 -2.68 -4.93 -12.92
C PHE A 80 -4.08 -5.19 -12.33
N LEU A 81 -4.40 -4.62 -11.17
CA LEU A 81 -5.73 -4.79 -10.57
C LEU A 81 -6.82 -3.99 -11.30
N ALA A 82 -6.47 -2.87 -11.95
CA ALA A 82 -7.43 -2.06 -12.69
C ALA A 82 -7.74 -2.59 -14.10
N MET A 83 -6.72 -3.10 -14.81
CA MET A 83 -6.81 -3.47 -16.24
C MET A 83 -6.44 -4.92 -16.54
N GLY A 84 -5.91 -5.66 -15.56
CA GLY A 84 -5.45 -7.03 -15.78
C GLY A 84 -6.58 -8.03 -16.04
N PRO A 85 -6.26 -9.20 -16.63
CA PRO A 85 -7.23 -10.23 -16.96
C PRO A 85 -8.03 -10.67 -15.73
N GLU A 86 -9.36 -10.74 -15.87
CA GLU A 86 -10.27 -11.11 -14.79
C GLU A 86 -9.90 -12.39 -14.05
N PRO A 87 -9.55 -13.52 -14.72
CA PRO A 87 -9.22 -14.77 -14.04
C PRO A 87 -7.97 -14.66 -13.16
N TRP A 88 -6.96 -13.94 -13.66
CA TRP A 88 -5.68 -13.75 -12.97
C TRP A 88 -5.84 -12.79 -11.79
N ARG A 89 -6.68 -11.77 -11.94
CA ARG A 89 -7.01 -10.84 -10.87
C ARG A 89 -7.72 -11.54 -9.71
N HIS A 90 -8.72 -12.36 -10.00
CA HIS A 90 -9.43 -13.12 -8.95
C HIS A 90 -8.50 -14.12 -8.27
N TRP A 91 -7.72 -14.87 -9.03
CA TRP A 91 -6.74 -15.80 -8.47
C TRP A 91 -5.73 -15.12 -7.54
N LEU A 92 -5.18 -13.96 -7.96
CA LEU A 92 -4.24 -13.20 -7.14
C LEU A 92 -4.90 -12.66 -5.85
N VAL A 93 -6.14 -12.17 -5.95
CA VAL A 93 -6.91 -11.67 -4.81
C VAL A 93 -7.21 -12.79 -3.83
N ASP A 94 -7.66 -13.95 -4.31
CA ASP A 94 -7.95 -15.11 -3.48
C ASP A 94 -6.67 -15.63 -2.80
N TRP A 95 -5.56 -15.71 -3.53
CA TRP A 95 -4.26 -16.06 -2.97
C TRP A 95 -3.83 -15.08 -1.88
N CYS A 96 -4.01 -13.77 -2.09
CA CYS A 96 -3.72 -12.75 -1.09
C CYS A 96 -4.62 -12.88 0.14
N LEU A 97 -5.90 -13.22 -0.03
CA LEU A 97 -6.89 -13.33 1.06
C LEU A 97 -6.80 -14.65 1.85
N GLN A 98 -6.08 -15.66 1.34
CA GLN A 98 -5.88 -16.95 2.00
C GLN A 98 -4.59 -17.03 2.82
N ARG A 99 -3.79 -15.96 2.89
CA ARG A 99 -2.57 -15.93 3.70
C ARG A 99 -2.86 -16.04 5.20
N GLU A 100 -1.84 -16.46 5.94
CA GLU A 100 -1.89 -16.58 7.40
C GLU A 100 -1.86 -15.20 8.09
N ASP A 101 -2.39 -15.12 9.31
CA ASP A 101 -2.39 -13.88 10.10
C ASP A 101 -0.98 -13.31 10.33
N VAL A 102 0.00 -14.20 10.45
CA VAL A 102 1.40 -13.85 10.64
C VAL A 102 1.93 -13.08 9.43
N ASP A 103 1.61 -13.52 8.21
CA ASP A 103 2.00 -12.82 7.00
C ASP A 103 1.43 -11.40 6.95
N TYR A 104 0.15 -11.24 7.29
CA TYR A 104 -0.47 -9.90 7.31
C TYR A 104 0.17 -8.98 8.33
N ARG A 105 0.59 -9.49 9.49
CA ARG A 105 1.33 -8.71 10.48
C ARG A 105 2.71 -8.31 9.97
N PHE A 106 3.42 -9.18 9.26
CA PHE A 106 4.68 -8.82 8.60
C PHE A 106 4.49 -7.72 7.57
N TRP A 107 3.44 -7.80 6.75
CA TRP A 107 3.06 -6.70 5.85
C TRP A 107 2.73 -5.42 6.61
N GLY A 108 2.02 -5.52 7.74
CA GLY A 108 1.71 -4.39 8.61
C GLY A 108 2.95 -3.70 9.17
N LEU A 109 3.93 -4.47 9.67
CA LEU A 109 5.22 -3.96 10.10
C LEU A 109 5.97 -3.28 8.96
N GLY A 110 5.96 -3.88 7.77
CA GLY A 110 6.55 -3.29 6.56
C GLY A 110 5.94 -1.94 6.22
N LEU A 111 4.61 -1.82 6.25
CA LEU A 111 3.89 -0.57 6.00
C LEU A 111 4.18 0.50 7.05
N CYS A 112 4.17 0.14 8.33
CA CYS A 112 4.54 1.05 9.42
C CYS A 112 6.00 1.53 9.28
N THR A 113 6.91 0.64 8.89
CA THR A 113 8.32 0.97 8.68
C THR A 113 8.48 1.92 7.49
N LEU A 114 7.82 1.65 6.36
CA LEU A 114 7.82 2.53 5.20
C LEU A 114 7.24 3.90 5.52
N ALA A 115 6.16 3.96 6.29
CA ALA A 115 5.57 5.21 6.74
C ALA A 115 6.55 6.03 7.60
N ALA A 116 7.19 5.39 8.59
CA ALA A 116 8.17 6.05 9.45
C ALA A 116 9.39 6.53 8.65
N LEU A 117 9.92 5.70 7.74
CA LEU A 117 11.04 6.07 6.88
C LEU A 117 10.68 7.21 5.93
N LEU A 118 9.45 7.27 5.43
CA LEU A 118 9.01 8.35 4.55
C LEU A 118 8.90 9.66 5.33
N LEU A 119 8.30 9.64 6.52
CA LEU A 119 8.24 10.81 7.40
C LEU A 119 9.63 11.28 7.85
N HIS A 120 10.54 10.34 8.11
CA HIS A 120 11.94 10.65 8.41
C HIS A 120 12.66 11.28 7.21
N ALA A 121 12.52 10.70 6.02
CA ALA A 121 13.11 11.22 4.79
C ALA A 121 12.56 12.62 4.42
N LEU A 122 11.33 12.94 4.84
CA LEU A 122 10.73 14.26 4.70
C LEU A 122 11.18 15.26 5.78
N GLY A 123 11.95 14.83 6.79
CA GLY A 123 12.40 15.66 7.91
C GLY A 123 11.33 15.95 8.97
N TRP A 124 10.20 15.24 8.93
CA TRP A 124 9.09 15.43 9.89
C TRP A 124 9.31 14.68 11.20
N ILE A 125 10.12 13.62 11.18
CA ILE A 125 10.49 12.81 12.35
C ILE A 125 12.01 12.64 12.36
N GLY A 126 12.63 12.71 13.54
CA GLY A 126 14.06 12.39 13.72
C GLY A 126 15.05 13.51 13.36
N ASN A 127 14.58 14.72 13.06
CA ASN A 127 15.43 15.86 12.69
C ASN A 127 16.06 16.57 13.93
N ARG A 128 16.67 15.80 14.82
CA ARG A 128 17.48 16.31 15.94
C ARG A 128 18.97 16.16 15.65
#